data_AF-A0A1Q5TMT3-F1
#
_entry.id   AF-A0A1Q5TMT3-F1
#
_cell.length_a   1.000
_cell.length_b   1.000
_cell.length_c   1.000
_cell.angle_alpha   90.00
_cell.angle_beta   90.00
_cell.angle_gamma   90.00
#
_symmetry.space_group_name_H-M   'P 1'
#
loop_
_entity.id
_entity.type
_entity.pdbx_description
1 polymer ?
#
loop_
_entity_poly.entity_id
_entity_poly.type
_entity_poly.pdbx_seq_one_letter_code
_entity_poly.pdbx_strand_id
1 'polypeptide(L)' 'MKNVAIEKIIKIAGSQTRLAEILGCRQSLISSWLHKKKRVSVSLVPDIVAFSNGAIQAHELRPDLPKVFPPPTEAGHE' A
#
# COMPACT_ATOMS: atom_id res chain seq x y z
N MET A 1 2.36 -17.15 1.57
CA MET A 1 2.80 -16.03 2.42
C MET A 1 2.03 -14.78 2.06
N LYS A 2 1.44 -14.08 3.05
CA LYS A 2 0.66 -12.86 2.83
C LYS A 2 1.56 -11.62 2.89
N ASN A 3 1.13 -10.55 2.23
CA ASN A 3 1.81 -9.26 2.27
C ASN A 3 1.35 -8.51 3.52
N VAL A 4 2.22 -8.43 4.53
CA VAL A 4 1.88 -7.90 5.86
C VAL A 4 1.40 -6.45 5.78
N ALA A 5 1.99 -5.68 4.87
CA ALA A 5 1.58 -4.31 4.60
C ALA A 5 0.11 -4.23 4.16
N ILE A 6 -0.26 -4.99 3.12
CA ILE A 6 -1.63 -5.03 2.61
C ILE A 6 -2.60 -5.54 3.67
N GLU A 7 -2.21 -6.54 4.46
CA GLU A 7 -3.06 -7.05 5.54
C GLU A 7 -3.37 -5.98 6.60
N LYS A 8 -2.37 -5.20 7.01
CA LYS A 8 -2.56 -4.08 7.95
C LYS A 8 -3.51 -3.03 7.38
N ILE A 9 -3.36 -2.64 6.11
CA ILE A 9 -4.24 -1.65 5.47
C ILE A 9 -5.68 -2.16 5.40
N ILE A 10 -5.87 -3.44 5.06
CA ILE A 10 -7.19 -4.07 5.06
C ILE A 10 -7.80 -4.02 6.46
N LYS A 11 -7.01 -4.26 7.52
CA LYS A 11 -7.48 -4.15 8.91
C LYS A 11 -7.85 -2.71 9.29
N ILE A 12 -7.07 -1.72 8.85
CA ILE A 12 -7.38 -0.29 9.06
C ILE A 12 -8.68 0.10 8.33
N ALA A 13 -8.84 -0.35 7.09
CA ALA A 13 -10.08 -0.15 6.32
C ALA A 13 -11.28 -0.91 6.92
N GLY A 14 -11.01 -2.00 7.62
CA GLY A 14 -11.97 -2.96 8.15
C GLY A 14 -12.22 -4.14 7.20
N SER A 15 -12.23 -3.93 5.89
CA SER A 15 -12.43 -5.00 4.91
C SER A 15 -11.76 -4.72 3.57
N GLN A 16 -11.53 -5.78 2.78
CA GLN A 16 -10.96 -5.66 1.44
C GLN A 16 -11.88 -4.91 0.48
N THR A 17 -13.20 -5.10 0.61
CA THR A 17 -14.19 -4.40 -0.21
C THR A 17 -14.16 -2.91 0.07
N ARG A 18 -14.15 -2.51 1.34
CA ARG A 18 -14.12 -1.09 1.73
C ARG A 18 -12.85 -0.39 1.25
N LEU A 19 -11.70 -1.06 1.38
CA LEU A 19 -10.45 -0.55 0.82
C LEU A 19 -10.54 -0.40 -0.71
N ALA A 20 -11.15 -1.37 -1.39
CA ALA A 20 -11.31 -1.31 -2.84
C ALA A 20 -12.22 -0.15 -3.27
N GLU A 21 -13.32 0.09 -2.56
CA GLU A 21 -14.23 1.22 -2.80
C GLU A 21 -13.53 2.57 -2.61
N ILE A 22 -12.76 2.72 -1.53
CA ILE A 22 -11.98 3.94 -1.26
C ILE A 22 -10.97 4.21 -2.37
N LEU A 23 -10.30 3.16 -2.84
CA LEU A 23 -9.31 3.24 -3.91
C LEU A 23 -9.94 3.24 -5.32
N GLY A 24 -11.26 3.17 -5.45
CA GLY A 24 -11.94 3.06 -6.74
C GLY A 24 -11.54 1.83 -7.57
N CYS A 25 -11.14 0.74 -6.92
CA CYS A 25 -10.64 -0.47 -7.57
C CYS A 25 -11.44 -1.73 -7.17
N ARG A 26 -11.09 -2.89 -7.74
CA ARG A 26 -11.81 -4.15 -7.48
C ARG A 26 -11.25 -4.86 -6.26
N GLN A 27 -12.12 -5.46 -5.44
CA GLN A 27 -11.72 -6.26 -4.27
C GLN A 27 -10.78 -7.43 -4.62
N SER A 28 -10.94 -8.03 -5.82
CA SER A 28 -10.05 -9.08 -6.32
C SER A 28 -8.60 -8.60 -6.54
N LEU A 29 -8.41 -7.31 -6.82
CA LEU A 29 -7.11 -6.67 -6.95
C LEU A 29 -6.41 -6.61 -5.57
N ILE A 30 -7.15 -6.21 -4.54
CA ILE A 30 -6.67 -6.19 -3.14
C ILE A 30 -6.24 -7.59 -2.70
N SER A 31 -7.06 -8.62 -2.98
CA SER A 31 -6.70 -10.01 -2.69
C SER A 31 -5.42 -10.44 -3.42
N SER A 32 -5.27 -10.05 -4.69
CA SER A 32 -4.05 -10.33 -5.46
C SER A 32 -2.80 -9.69 -4.85
N TRP A 33 -2.92 -8.48 -4.28
CA TRP A 33 -1.83 -7.83 -3.56
C TRP A 33 -1.51 -8.51 -2.23
N LEU A 34 -2.55 -8.91 -1.48
CA LEU A 34 -2.40 -9.63 -0.22
C LEU A 34 -1.66 -10.96 -0.41
N HIS A 35 -1.95 -11.69 -1.48
CA HIS A 35 -1.30 -12.96 -1.80
C HIS A 35 0.00 -12.80 -2.60
N LYS A 36 0.51 -11.57 -2.76
CA LYS A 36 1.72 -11.25 -3.55
C LYS A 36 1.65 -11.73 -5.01
N LYS A 37 0.45 -12.03 -5.54
CA LYS A 37 0.23 -12.42 -6.94
C LYS A 37 0.40 -11.24 -7.88
N LYS A 38 0.05 -10.04 -7.42
CA LYS A 38 0.19 -8.80 -8.17
C LYS A 38 0.78 -7.72 -7.28
N ARG A 39 1.45 -6.75 -7.92
CA ARG A 39 1.97 -5.55 -7.24
C ARG A 39 0.90 -4.46 -7.20
N VAL A 40 1.00 -3.59 -6.19
CA VAL A 40 0.15 -2.39 -6.07
C VAL A 40 0.45 -1.44 -7.22
N SER A 41 -0.60 -0.87 -7.80
CA SER A 41 -0.47 0.14 -8.86
C SER A 41 0.17 1.40 -8.30
N VAL A 42 1.16 1.95 -9.02
CA VAL A 42 1.91 3.16 -8.63
C VAL A 42 0.97 4.31 -8.27
N SER A 43 -0.12 4.49 -9.03
CA SER A 43 -1.13 5.54 -8.80
C SER A 43 -1.90 5.39 -7.48
N LEU A 44 -2.07 4.16 -6.97
CA LEU A 44 -2.83 3.88 -5.74
C LEU A 44 -1.95 3.84 -4.49
N VAL A 45 -0.63 3.73 -4.67
CA VAL A 45 0.32 3.75 -3.55
C VAL A 45 0.16 5.01 -2.67
N PRO A 46 0.13 6.25 -3.20
CA PRO A 46 -0.03 7.43 -2.36
C PRO A 46 -1.37 7.46 -1.63
N ASP A 47 -2.48 7.10 -2.29
CA ASP A 47 -3.81 6.97 -1.65
C ASP A 47 -3.81 6.00 -0.48
N ILE A 48 -3.18 4.83 -0.67
CA ILE A 48 -3.08 3.82 0.39
C ILE A 48 -2.27 4.34 1.59
N VAL A 49 -1.15 5.02 1.34
CA VAL A 49 -0.28 5.56 2.39
C VAL A 49 -0.99 6.68 3.16
N ALA A 50 -1.68 7.57 2.44
CA ALA A 50 -2.49 8.64 3.02
C ALA A 50 -3.64 8.06 3.86
N PHE A 51 -4.36 7.06 3.32
CA PHE A 51 -5.43 6.36 4.02
C PHE A 51 -4.94 5.63 5.28
N SER A 52 -3.74 5.05 5.22
CA SER A 52 -3.12 4.35 6.34
C SER A 52 -2.52 5.31 7.38
N ASN A 53 -2.64 6.63 7.20
CA ASN A 53 -2.11 7.68 8.07
C ASN A 53 -0.63 7.45 8.46
N GLY A 54 0.18 7.00 7.50
CA GLY A 54 1.62 6.71 7.72
C GLY A 54 1.92 5.37 8.41
N ALA A 55 0.93 4.56 8.76
CA ALA A 55 1.19 3.22 9.31
C ALA A 55 1.85 2.27 8.29
N ILE A 56 1.73 2.59 7.00
CA ILE A 56 2.36 1.87 5.88
C ILE A 56 2.97 2.91 4.96
N GLN A 57 4.17 2.61 4.48
CA GLN A 57 4.91 3.49 3.60
C GLN A 57 4.93 2.96 2.17
N ALA A 58 5.10 3.86 1.22
CA ALA A 58 5.05 3.55 -0.20
C ALA A 58 6.12 2.51 -0.61
N HIS A 59 7.30 2.59 0.00
CA HIS A 59 8.40 1.67 -0.23
C HIS A 59 8.09 0.24 0.25
N GLU A 60 7.24 0.05 1.27
CA GLU A 60 6.81 -1.28 1.74
C GLU A 60 5.89 -1.96 0.71
N LEU A 61 5.08 -1.16 0.00
CA LEU A 61 4.17 -1.65 -1.04
C LEU A 61 4.92 -1.94 -2.35
N ARG A 62 5.87 -1.07 -2.72
CA ARG A 62 6.69 -1.18 -3.93
C ARG A 62 8.18 -0.92 -3.62
N PRO A 63 8.88 -1.88 -3.00
CA PRO A 63 10.33 -1.76 -2.80
C PRO A 63 11.11 -1.83 -4.12
N ASP A 64 10.44 -2.26 -5.19
CA ASP A 64 10.95 -2.35 -6.56
C ASP A 64 11.20 -0.98 -7.22
N LEU A 65 10.54 0.07 -6.72
CA LEU A 65 10.64 1.43 -7.26
C LEU A 65 11.16 2.44 -6.22
N PRO A 66 12.42 2.30 -5.75
CA PRO A 66 12.98 3.19 -4.74
C PRO A 66 13.13 4.64 -5.22
N LYS A 67 13.20 4.87 -6.54
CA LYS A 67 13.24 6.22 -7.13
C LYS A 67 11.89 6.93 -7.12
N VAL A 68 10.79 6.17 -7.20
CA VAL A 68 9.42 6.72 -7.22
C VAL A 68 8.85 6.81 -5.82
N PHE A 69 9.17 5.80 -5.00
CA PHE A 69 8.78 5.70 -3.61
C PHE A 69 10.06 5.61 -2.77
N PRO A 70 10.71 6.75 -2.52
CA PRO A 70 11.87 6.76 -1.65
C PRO A 70 11.45 6.21 -0.28
N PRO A 71 12.31 5.40 0.38
CA PRO A 71 12.14 5.20 1.80
C PRO A 71 12.16 6.57 2.48
N PRO A 72 11.51 6.75 3.65
CA PRO A 72 11.78 7.91 4.48
C PRO A 72 13.22 7.76 4.92
N THR A 73 14.12 8.26 4.08
CA THR A 73 15.42 8.72 4.50
C THR A 73 15.11 9.78 5.54
N GLU A 74 15.65 9.60 6.73
CA GLU A 74 15.69 10.65 7.72
C GLU A 74 16.24 11.89 7.03
N ALA A 75 15.37 12.86 6.75
CA ALA A 75 15.76 14.18 6.32
C ALA A 75 16.28 14.93 7.56
N GLY A 76 17.46 14.55 8.05
CA GLY A 76 18.43 15.54 8.53
C GLY A 76 19.14 16.04 7.27
N HIS A 77 18.76 17.18 6.71
CA HIS A 77 19.13 18.53 7.14
C HIS A 77 20.65 18.67 7.30
N GLU A 78 21.24 19.33 6.30
CA GLU A 78 22.57 19.98 6.22
C GLU A 78 23.83 19.23 6.64
#